data_AF-A0A1H5KLJ2-F1
#
_entry.id   AF-A0A1H5KLJ2-F1
#
_cell.length_a   1.000
_cell.length_b   1.000
_cell.length_c   1.000
_cell.angle_alpha   90.00
_cell.angle_beta   90.00
_cell.angle_gamma   90.00
#
_symmetry.space_group_name_H-M   'P 1'
#
loop_
_entity.id
_entity.type
_entity.pdbx_description
1 polymer ?
#
loop_
_entity_poly.entity_id
_entity_poly.type
_entity_poly.pdbx_seq_one_letter_code
_entity_poly.pdbx_strand_id
1 'polypeptide(L)'
;MSYLRGTHVIFIVTMLMSVSASAQVLYTTPRLPFSLPSFIPSPSGEWTVTIGAGGELKPDFEGAKRYSLSPVPIFSIHRAGSNERFRGPRDGADFGFFDFGGFRLGPVVKYRTARSVSGNTALYGLGGVKYAIEAGAFAEYFPVDWFRARVELRHGFGGHEGIVADFSADVILPVLERFTLSGGPRFTLENTKATAPYFSITPIQALASGLPVFDAKGGAHSVGAGAQLRYQFDPQWEVHSYVEYERLLGGAAKSPLVTGRGSRNQVTIGIGASYSFDVRVP
;
A
#
# COMPACT_ATOMS: atom_id res chain seq x y z
N MET A 1 27.59 13.32 93.33
CA MET A 1 27.25 12.73 92.02
C MET A 1 26.73 13.87 91.15
N SER A 2 27.42 14.42 90.14
CA SER A 2 28.65 14.07 89.44
C SER A 2 29.26 15.38 88.86
N TYR A 3 30.59 15.45 88.81
CA TYR A 3 31.47 16.58 88.42
C TYR A 3 31.15 17.17 87.02
N LEU A 4 30.99 18.49 86.85
CA LEU A 4 31.95 19.61 86.76
C LEU A 4 32.75 19.73 85.44
N ARG A 5 32.59 20.91 84.84
CA ARG A 5 33.21 21.51 83.64
C ARG A 5 34.73 21.43 83.62
N GLY A 6 35.29 21.44 82.40
CA GLY A 6 36.67 21.81 82.13
C GLY A 6 36.82 22.44 80.74
N THR A 7 37.09 23.74 80.72
CA THR A 7 37.43 24.58 79.56
C THR A 7 38.92 24.44 79.25
N HIS A 8 39.33 24.27 77.98
CA HIS A 8 40.68 24.66 77.54
C HIS A 8 40.71 25.14 76.09
N VAL A 9 41.23 26.35 75.95
CA VAL A 9 41.62 27.05 74.72
C VAL A 9 42.99 26.56 74.29
N ILE A 10 43.19 26.17 73.03
CA ILE A 10 44.52 26.10 72.39
C ILE A 10 44.43 26.62 70.95
N PHE A 11 45.23 27.65 70.70
CA PHE A 11 45.67 28.20 69.41
C PHE A 11 46.60 27.20 68.69
N ILE A 12 46.52 27.07 67.37
CA ILE A 12 47.61 26.63 66.44
C ILE A 12 47.16 27.06 65.03
N VAL A 13 47.72 28.13 64.48
CA VAL A 13 48.88 28.21 63.57
C VAL A 13 48.65 27.51 62.22
N THR A 14 48.51 28.38 61.22
CA THR A 14 48.35 28.18 59.79
C THR A 14 49.50 27.39 59.17
N MET A 15 49.19 26.38 58.36
CA MET A 15 50.14 25.75 57.45
C MET A 15 49.48 25.68 56.06
N LEU A 16 50.00 26.48 55.12
CA LEU A 16 49.66 26.41 53.70
C LEU A 16 50.10 25.05 53.15
N MET A 17 49.17 24.25 52.62
CA MET A 17 49.48 23.17 51.69
C MET A 17 48.41 23.04 50.60
N SER A 18 48.87 23.24 49.36
CA SER A 18 48.56 22.48 48.15
C SER A 18 47.08 22.24 47.80
N VAL A 19 46.54 23.06 46.90
CA VAL A 19 45.32 22.71 46.14
C VAL A 19 45.67 21.60 45.15
N SER A 20 45.32 20.36 45.47
CA SER A 20 45.18 19.29 44.48
C SER A 20 43.71 19.21 44.07
N ALA A 21 43.41 19.64 42.85
CA ALA A 21 42.08 19.55 42.26
C ALA A 21 41.64 18.08 42.19
N SER A 22 40.66 17.71 43.00
CA SER A 22 39.98 16.41 42.87
C SER A 22 39.03 16.50 41.69
N ALA A 23 39.32 15.77 40.62
CA ALA A 23 38.41 15.61 39.49
C ALA A 23 37.10 14.96 39.98
N GLN A 24 35.98 15.64 39.75
CA GLN A 24 34.66 15.10 40.04
C GLN A 24 34.40 13.89 39.15
N VAL A 25 33.90 12.82 39.76
CA VAL A 25 33.49 11.58 39.09
C VAL A 25 32.35 11.92 38.13
N LEU A 26 32.61 11.79 36.82
CA LEU A 26 31.55 11.77 35.81
C LEU A 26 30.69 10.54 36.06
N TYR A 27 29.43 10.76 36.44
CA TYR A 27 28.40 9.73 36.36
C TYR A 27 28.18 9.37 34.89
N THR A 28 28.88 8.35 34.43
CA THR A 28 28.58 7.68 33.17
C THR A 28 27.22 7.00 33.32
N THR A 29 26.21 7.49 32.59
CA THR A 29 24.92 6.81 32.50
C THR A 29 25.15 5.41 31.94
N PRO A 30 24.70 4.32 32.60
CA PRO A 30 24.86 2.98 32.07
C PRO A 30 24.18 2.90 30.71
N ARG A 31 24.95 2.56 29.67
CA ARG A 31 24.41 2.19 28.36
C ARG A 31 23.48 1.01 28.57
N LEU A 32 22.19 1.22 28.37
CA LEU A 32 21.22 0.13 28.34
C LEU A 32 21.62 -0.85 27.22
N PRO A 33 21.71 -2.16 27.49
CA PRO A 33 22.06 -3.17 26.48
C PRO A 33 20.81 -3.48 25.65
N PHE A 34 20.32 -2.51 24.88
CA PHE A 34 19.34 -2.74 23.83
C PHE A 34 20.00 -2.38 22.50
N SER A 35 20.64 -3.37 21.88
CA SER A 35 20.89 -3.32 20.44
C SER A 35 19.55 -3.54 19.75
N LEU A 36 19.04 -2.50 19.11
CA LEU A 36 17.97 -2.67 18.12
C LEU A 36 18.47 -3.71 17.11
N PRO A 37 17.76 -4.84 16.86
CA PRO A 37 18.13 -5.71 15.75
C PRO A 37 18.18 -4.85 14.49
N SER A 38 19.17 -5.08 13.63
CA SER A 38 19.30 -4.38 12.36
C SER A 38 18.03 -4.63 11.54
N PHE A 39 17.08 -3.69 11.58
CA PHE A 39 15.75 -3.82 10.98
C PHE A 39 15.74 -3.65 9.46
N ILE A 40 16.90 -3.33 8.87
CA ILE A 40 17.09 -3.26 7.43
C ILE A 40 17.84 -4.53 7.04
N PRO A 41 17.19 -5.49 6.37
CA PRO A 41 17.88 -6.69 5.96
C PRO A 41 18.95 -6.33 4.92
N SER A 42 20.16 -6.88 5.07
CA SER A 42 21.32 -6.54 4.22
C SER A 42 21.00 -6.66 2.73
N PRO A 43 21.34 -5.69 1.86
CA PRO A 43 21.08 -5.80 0.42
C PRO A 43 21.84 -6.95 -0.25
N SER A 44 22.89 -7.47 0.39
CA SER A 44 23.63 -8.64 -0.09
C SER A 44 22.83 -9.95 0.04
N GLY A 45 22.97 -10.83 -0.94
CA GLY A 45 22.30 -12.14 -0.98
C GLY A 45 21.82 -12.56 -2.37
N GLU A 46 21.15 -13.72 -2.44
CA GLU A 46 20.46 -14.17 -3.64
C GLU A 46 19.03 -13.59 -3.65
N TRP A 47 18.62 -13.08 -4.80
CA TRP A 47 17.33 -12.42 -5.05
C TRP A 47 16.68 -13.06 -6.26
N THR A 48 15.39 -13.36 -6.18
CA THR A 48 14.61 -13.76 -7.35
C THR A 48 13.95 -12.51 -7.94
N VAL A 49 14.19 -12.26 -9.22
CA VAL A 49 13.58 -11.17 -9.99
C VAL A 49 12.55 -11.77 -10.93
N THR A 50 11.34 -11.23 -10.89
CA THR A 50 10.26 -11.58 -11.82
C THR A 50 10.02 -10.41 -12.77
N ILE A 51 10.02 -10.68 -14.06
CA ILE A 51 9.63 -9.72 -15.11
C ILE A 51 8.53 -10.32 -15.97
N GLY A 52 7.62 -9.49 -16.47
CA GLY A 52 6.56 -9.97 -17.33
C GLY A 52 5.73 -8.85 -17.90
N ALA A 53 4.73 -9.24 -18.68
CA ALA A 53 3.76 -8.34 -19.23
C ALA A 53 2.41 -9.03 -19.40
N GLY A 54 1.37 -8.23 -19.40
CA GLY A 54 0.00 -8.66 -19.64
C GLY A 54 -0.82 -7.57 -20.29
N GLY A 55 -2.08 -7.90 -20.51
CA GLY A 55 -3.10 -6.97 -20.97
C GLY A 55 -4.37 -7.16 -20.15
N GLU A 56 -5.07 -6.06 -19.91
CA GLU A 56 -6.35 -6.08 -19.23
C GLU A 56 -7.42 -5.30 -20.01
N LEU A 57 -8.62 -5.87 -20.08
CA LEU A 57 -9.83 -5.15 -20.47
C LEU A 57 -10.40 -4.55 -19.19
N LYS A 58 -10.44 -3.21 -19.12
CA LYS A 58 -11.00 -2.49 -17.99
C LYS A 58 -11.92 -1.36 -18.46
N PRO A 59 -12.79 -0.81 -17.61
CA PRO A 59 -13.54 0.39 -17.93
C PRO A 59 -12.58 1.56 -18.26
N ASP A 60 -12.93 2.37 -19.26
CA ASP A 60 -12.09 3.51 -19.73
C ASP A 60 -11.74 4.49 -18.61
N PHE A 61 -12.67 4.63 -17.67
CA PHE A 61 -12.50 5.30 -16.41
C PHE A 61 -13.46 4.64 -15.42
N GLU A 62 -13.23 4.86 -14.14
CA GLU A 62 -14.09 4.29 -13.12
C GLU A 62 -15.53 4.82 -13.22
N GLY A 63 -16.47 3.90 -13.39
CA GLY A 63 -17.88 4.18 -13.63
C GLY A 63 -18.26 4.23 -15.11
N ALA A 64 -17.35 3.94 -16.04
CA ALA A 64 -17.68 3.88 -17.47
C ALA A 64 -18.50 2.62 -17.82
N LYS A 65 -19.25 2.69 -18.93
CA LYS A 65 -19.82 1.50 -19.61
C LYS A 65 -18.91 0.95 -20.70
N ARG A 66 -17.97 1.77 -21.18
CA ARG A 66 -17.04 1.44 -22.25
C ARG A 66 -15.74 0.96 -21.67
N TYR A 67 -15.10 0.06 -22.40
CA TYR A 67 -13.92 -0.67 -21.98
C TYR A 67 -12.80 -0.42 -22.97
N SER A 68 -11.58 -0.38 -22.46
CA SER A 68 -10.36 -0.29 -23.24
C SER A 68 -9.38 -1.36 -22.79
N LEU A 69 -8.54 -1.78 -23.74
CA LEU A 69 -7.41 -2.63 -23.47
C LEU A 69 -6.25 -1.77 -22.93
N SER A 70 -5.66 -2.19 -21.82
CA SER A 70 -4.51 -1.54 -21.19
C SER A 70 -3.37 -2.55 -21.05
N PRO A 71 -2.12 -2.19 -21.38
CA PRO A 71 -0.98 -3.01 -21.02
C PRO A 71 -0.76 -3.00 -19.51
N VAL A 72 -0.27 -4.12 -18.98
CA VAL A 72 0.07 -4.30 -17.56
C VAL A 72 1.51 -4.82 -17.47
N PRO A 73 2.49 -4.00 -17.07
CA PRO A 73 3.83 -4.50 -16.79
C PRO A 73 3.82 -5.31 -15.49
N ILE A 74 4.56 -6.41 -15.47
CA ILE A 74 4.75 -7.26 -14.29
C ILE A 74 6.20 -7.14 -13.86
N PHE A 75 6.41 -6.75 -12.60
CA PHE A 75 7.72 -6.70 -11.98
C PHE A 75 7.58 -7.07 -10.50
N SER A 76 8.46 -7.95 -10.03
CA SER A 76 8.61 -8.25 -8.61
C SER A 76 10.06 -8.59 -8.28
N ILE A 77 10.44 -8.36 -7.02
CA ILE A 77 11.73 -8.75 -6.49
C ILE A 77 11.53 -9.26 -5.07
N HIS A 78 12.08 -10.44 -4.75
CA HIS A 78 12.06 -11.01 -3.42
C HIS A 78 13.36 -11.76 -3.12
N ARG A 79 13.62 -12.10 -1.87
CA ARG A 79 14.81 -12.90 -1.51
C ARG A 79 14.69 -14.30 -2.08
N ALA A 80 15.78 -14.87 -2.59
CA ALA A 80 15.82 -16.26 -2.98
C ALA A 80 15.60 -17.15 -1.75
N GLY A 81 14.77 -18.18 -1.89
CA GLY A 81 14.41 -19.10 -0.81
C GLY A 81 13.27 -18.62 0.11
N SER A 82 12.75 -17.40 -0.05
CA SER A 82 11.43 -17.07 0.48
C SER A 82 10.37 -17.60 -0.49
N ASN A 83 9.31 -18.25 0.01
CA ASN A 83 8.18 -18.64 -0.84
C ASN A 83 7.66 -17.41 -1.59
N GLU A 84 7.47 -17.54 -2.90
CA GLU A 84 6.77 -16.53 -3.70
C GLU A 84 5.37 -16.35 -3.10
N ARG A 85 5.19 -15.28 -2.33
CA ARG A 85 3.92 -15.02 -1.68
C ARG A 85 2.92 -14.51 -2.70
N PHE A 86 1.68 -14.99 -2.54
CA PHE A 86 0.57 -14.63 -3.40
C PHE A 86 0.45 -13.11 -3.57
N ARG A 87 0.34 -12.67 -4.83
CA ARG A 87 0.06 -11.29 -5.22
C ARG A 87 -1.28 -11.24 -5.93
N GLY A 88 -2.19 -10.47 -5.37
CA GLY A 88 -3.49 -10.19 -5.98
C GLY A 88 -3.36 -9.21 -7.15
N PRO A 89 -4.22 -9.32 -8.18
CA PRO A 89 -4.18 -8.43 -9.36
C PRO A 89 -4.38 -6.94 -9.05
N ARG A 90 -4.98 -6.60 -7.89
CA ARG A 90 -5.24 -5.21 -7.46
C ARG A 90 -4.21 -4.67 -6.47
N ASP A 91 -3.25 -5.49 -6.04
CA ASP A 91 -2.23 -5.05 -5.10
C ASP A 91 -1.35 -3.97 -5.76
N GLY A 92 -0.95 -2.97 -4.98
CA GLY A 92 0.02 -2.00 -5.46
C GLY A 92 1.40 -2.62 -5.75
N ALA A 93 2.31 -1.82 -6.28
CA ALA A 93 3.73 -2.13 -6.23
C ALA A 93 4.18 -1.96 -4.78
N ASP A 94 4.54 -3.06 -4.13
CA ASP A 94 4.85 -3.07 -2.70
C ASP A 94 6.18 -3.78 -2.40
N PHE A 95 6.73 -3.48 -1.23
CA PHE A 95 7.95 -4.11 -0.72
C PHE A 95 7.76 -4.47 0.75
N GLY A 96 7.84 -5.76 1.10
CA GLY A 96 7.75 -6.20 2.49
C GLY A 96 9.05 -5.96 3.25
N PHE A 97 9.02 -5.06 4.24
CA PHE A 97 10.16 -4.86 5.15
C PHE A 97 10.13 -5.83 6.34
N PHE A 98 8.92 -6.14 6.82
CA PHE A 98 8.72 -7.02 7.96
C PHE A 98 8.07 -8.31 7.49
N ASP A 99 8.61 -9.45 7.91
CA ASP A 99 8.02 -10.77 7.69
C ASP A 99 8.21 -11.61 8.97
N PHE A 100 7.13 -11.77 9.74
CA PHE A 100 7.15 -12.56 10.96
C PHE A 100 5.84 -13.34 11.11
N GLY A 101 5.92 -14.66 11.18
CA GLY A 101 4.78 -15.52 11.52
C GLY A 101 3.54 -15.31 10.65
N GLY A 102 3.73 -15.08 9.35
CA GLY A 102 2.64 -14.82 8.39
C GLY A 102 2.19 -13.35 8.31
N PHE A 103 2.73 -12.44 9.12
CA PHE A 103 2.45 -11.01 9.03
C PHE A 103 3.50 -10.28 8.19
N ARG A 104 3.05 -9.36 7.33
CA ARG A 104 3.89 -8.51 6.49
C ARG A 104 3.43 -7.06 6.52
N LEU A 105 4.39 -6.15 6.59
CA LEU A 105 4.16 -4.71 6.56
C LEU A 105 5.21 -4.05 5.67
N GLY A 106 4.81 -3.04 4.90
CA GLY A 106 5.75 -2.27 4.10
C GLY A 106 5.10 -1.15 3.29
N PRO A 107 5.90 -0.41 2.51
CA PRO A 107 5.41 0.62 1.60
C PRO A 107 4.67 0.00 0.42
N VAL A 108 3.71 0.76 -0.10
CA VAL A 108 2.98 0.44 -1.33
C VAL A 108 2.80 1.69 -2.17
N VAL A 109 2.89 1.53 -3.48
CA VAL A 109 2.63 2.57 -4.48
C VAL A 109 1.69 2.02 -5.55
N LYS A 110 0.73 2.83 -5.99
CA LYS A 110 -0.16 2.50 -7.10
C LYS A 110 -0.27 3.66 -8.05
N TYR A 111 -0.43 3.33 -9.32
CA TYR A 111 -0.67 4.29 -10.38
C TYR A 111 -2.17 4.32 -10.71
N ARG A 112 -2.77 5.51 -10.70
CA ARG A 112 -4.14 5.73 -11.20
C ARG A 112 -4.05 6.48 -12.52
N THR A 113 -4.52 5.85 -13.58
CA THR A 113 -4.48 6.41 -14.94
C THR A 113 -5.26 7.72 -15.02
N ALA A 114 -4.76 8.66 -15.82
CA ALA A 114 -5.46 9.89 -16.12
C ALA A 114 -6.81 9.61 -16.80
N ARG A 115 -7.82 10.41 -16.47
CA ARG A 115 -9.10 10.39 -17.19
C ARG A 115 -9.06 11.41 -18.32
N SER A 116 -8.93 10.94 -19.56
CA SER A 116 -8.94 11.81 -20.74
C SER A 116 -10.34 11.92 -21.35
N VAL A 117 -10.70 13.13 -21.77
CA VAL A 117 -11.96 13.42 -22.49
C VAL A 117 -11.93 12.89 -23.93
N SER A 118 -10.76 12.85 -24.56
CA SER A 118 -10.61 12.58 -26.00
C SER A 118 -11.08 11.18 -26.42
N GLY A 119 -11.11 10.21 -25.51
CA GLY A 119 -11.45 8.82 -25.79
C GLY A 119 -12.89 8.42 -25.46
N ASN A 120 -13.68 9.27 -24.78
CA ASN A 120 -14.99 8.85 -24.28
C ASN A 120 -16.01 10.00 -24.26
N THR A 121 -17.05 9.87 -25.09
CA THR A 121 -18.13 10.86 -25.22
C THR A 121 -18.90 11.09 -23.91
N ALA A 122 -18.87 10.13 -22.97
CA ALA A 122 -19.48 10.30 -21.65
C ALA A 122 -18.89 11.49 -20.88
N LEU A 123 -17.63 11.84 -21.16
CA LEU A 123 -16.85 12.88 -20.48
C LEU A 123 -16.92 14.25 -21.17
N TYR A 124 -17.62 14.37 -22.29
CA TYR A 124 -17.75 15.65 -23.00
C TYR A 124 -18.43 16.68 -22.10
N GLY A 125 -17.78 17.83 -21.96
CA GLY A 125 -18.18 18.93 -21.07
C GLY A 125 -17.72 18.78 -19.61
N LEU A 126 -17.14 17.64 -19.20
CA LEU A 126 -16.69 17.40 -17.82
C LEU A 126 -15.19 17.69 -17.61
N GLY A 127 -14.40 17.76 -18.67
CA GLY A 127 -12.95 17.94 -18.54
C GLY A 127 -12.24 16.66 -18.07
N GLY A 128 -10.91 16.67 -18.19
CA GLY A 128 -10.07 15.54 -17.82
C GLY A 128 -9.60 15.62 -16.37
N VAL A 129 -9.18 14.47 -15.83
CA VAL A 129 -8.47 14.39 -14.54
C VAL A 129 -7.07 13.89 -14.82
N LYS A 130 -6.05 14.51 -14.20
CA LYS A 130 -4.66 14.09 -14.35
C LYS A 130 -4.46 12.70 -13.75
N TYR A 131 -3.35 12.05 -14.11
CA TYR A 131 -2.93 10.82 -13.44
C TYR A 131 -2.65 11.10 -11.97
N ALA A 132 -2.76 10.07 -11.13
CA ALA A 132 -2.35 10.15 -9.73
C ALA A 132 -1.37 9.04 -9.39
N ILE A 133 -0.42 9.36 -8.51
CA ILE A 133 0.40 8.38 -7.81
C ILE A 133 -0.15 8.28 -6.39
N GLU A 134 -0.49 7.07 -5.98
CA GLU A 134 -0.99 6.80 -4.63
C GLU A 134 0.11 6.07 -3.86
N ALA A 135 0.68 6.71 -2.83
CA ALA A 135 1.74 6.12 -2.01
C ALA A 135 1.29 5.96 -0.55
N GLY A 136 1.73 4.90 0.10
CA GLY A 136 1.39 4.64 1.50
C GLY A 136 1.98 3.35 2.02
N ALA A 137 1.22 2.64 2.86
CA ALA A 137 1.64 1.40 3.47
C ALA A 137 0.59 0.30 3.31
N PHE A 138 1.03 -0.94 3.32
CA PHE A 138 0.16 -2.11 3.38
C PHE A 138 0.49 -2.94 4.63
N ALA A 139 -0.52 -3.63 5.14
CA ALA A 139 -0.39 -4.71 6.10
C ALA A 139 -1.08 -5.95 5.53
N GLU A 140 -0.44 -7.09 5.67
CA GLU A 140 -0.88 -8.37 5.13
C GLU A 140 -0.68 -9.46 6.18
N TYR A 141 -1.62 -10.39 6.24
CA TYR A 141 -1.62 -11.46 7.21
C TYR A 141 -2.08 -12.78 6.59
N PHE A 142 -1.26 -13.81 6.76
CA PHE A 142 -1.53 -15.21 6.44
C PHE A 142 -1.68 -15.98 7.75
N PRO A 143 -2.89 -16.09 8.32
CA PRO A 143 -3.13 -16.97 9.47
C PRO A 143 -2.88 -18.44 9.13
N VAL A 144 -3.05 -18.81 7.86
CA VAL A 144 -2.86 -20.13 7.27
C VAL A 144 -2.42 -19.95 5.81
N ASP A 145 -1.72 -20.94 5.25
CA ASP A 145 -1.13 -20.82 3.90
C ASP A 145 -2.16 -20.59 2.77
N TRP A 146 -3.41 -21.03 2.99
CA TRP A 146 -4.50 -20.91 2.02
C TRP A 146 -5.36 -19.65 2.20
N PHE A 147 -5.08 -18.78 3.17
CA PHE A 147 -5.88 -17.58 3.40
C PHE A 147 -5.01 -16.36 3.63
N ARG A 148 -5.35 -15.27 2.96
CA ARG A 148 -4.71 -13.97 3.09
C ARG A 148 -5.74 -12.92 3.45
N ALA A 149 -5.41 -12.05 4.39
CA ALA A 149 -6.08 -10.78 4.59
C ALA A 149 -5.10 -9.64 4.36
N ARG A 150 -5.53 -8.59 3.67
CA ARG A 150 -4.68 -7.44 3.37
C ARG A 150 -5.46 -6.14 3.46
N VAL A 151 -4.75 -5.11 3.91
CA VAL A 151 -5.18 -3.72 3.87
C VAL A 151 -4.07 -2.87 3.26
N GLU A 152 -4.45 -1.93 2.41
CA GLU A 152 -3.57 -0.88 1.89
C GLU A 152 -4.16 0.48 2.25
N LEU A 153 -3.36 1.37 2.82
CA LEU A 153 -3.74 2.75 3.11
C LEU A 153 -2.81 3.70 2.37
N ARG A 154 -3.37 4.51 1.47
CA ARG A 154 -2.60 5.21 0.42
C ARG A 154 -3.07 6.66 0.30
N HIS A 155 -2.14 7.59 0.11
CA HIS A 155 -2.40 8.99 -0.15
C HIS A 155 -2.09 9.31 -1.62
N GLY A 156 -3.01 10.01 -2.29
CA GLY A 156 -2.87 10.40 -3.69
C GLY A 156 -2.06 11.68 -3.89
N PHE A 157 -1.33 11.75 -5.00
CA PHE A 157 -0.62 12.93 -5.49
C PHE A 157 -0.97 13.14 -6.96
N GLY A 158 -1.40 14.34 -7.34
CA GLY A 158 -1.74 14.69 -8.72
C GLY A 158 -3.25 14.73 -8.97
N GLY A 159 -3.80 13.70 -9.63
CA GLY A 159 -5.23 13.62 -10.01
C GLY A 159 -6.21 13.74 -8.83
N HIS A 160 -5.77 13.39 -7.62
CA HIS A 160 -6.43 13.68 -6.35
C HIS A 160 -5.38 13.78 -5.23
N GLU A 161 -5.77 14.37 -4.11
CA GLU A 161 -4.94 14.55 -2.91
C GLU A 161 -5.61 13.93 -1.67
N GLY A 162 -6.32 12.82 -1.93
CA GLY A 162 -7.15 12.13 -0.95
C GLY A 162 -6.48 10.92 -0.33
N ILE A 163 -7.24 10.23 0.52
CA ILE A 163 -6.85 8.97 1.15
C ILE A 163 -7.74 7.88 0.58
N VAL A 164 -7.12 6.77 0.20
CA VAL A 164 -7.75 5.54 -0.26
C VAL A 164 -7.36 4.42 0.68
N ALA A 165 -8.33 3.61 1.12
CA ALA A 165 -8.08 2.40 1.87
C ALA A 165 -8.72 1.21 1.16
N ASP A 166 -7.90 0.24 0.75
CA ASP A 166 -8.34 -0.99 0.12
C ASP A 166 -8.23 -2.14 1.11
N PHE A 167 -9.27 -2.97 1.17
CA PHE A 167 -9.34 -4.17 1.99
C PHE A 167 -9.59 -5.37 1.10
N SER A 168 -8.83 -6.44 1.28
CA SER A 168 -9.00 -7.69 0.58
C SER A 168 -8.85 -8.88 1.52
N ALA A 169 -9.59 -9.94 1.20
CA ALA A 169 -9.35 -11.26 1.73
C ALA A 169 -9.34 -12.24 0.55
N ASP A 170 -8.40 -13.18 0.54
CA ASP A 170 -8.19 -14.13 -0.55
C ASP A 170 -8.06 -15.54 0.01
N VAL A 171 -8.81 -16.47 -0.57
CA VAL A 171 -8.57 -17.90 -0.42
C VAL A 171 -7.67 -18.33 -1.58
N ILE A 172 -6.64 -19.13 -1.28
CA ILE A 172 -5.60 -19.57 -2.22
C ILE A 172 -5.56 -21.10 -2.19
N LEU A 173 -5.89 -21.73 -3.31
CA LEU A 173 -6.05 -23.17 -3.45
C LEU A 173 -5.13 -23.71 -4.55
N PRO A 174 -4.13 -24.53 -4.22
CA PRO A 174 -3.46 -25.36 -5.21
C PRO A 174 -4.42 -26.46 -5.65
N VAL A 175 -4.97 -26.35 -6.86
CA VAL A 175 -6.01 -27.29 -7.36
C VAL A 175 -5.38 -28.50 -8.05
N LEU A 176 -4.26 -28.28 -8.75
CA LEU A 176 -3.43 -29.26 -9.44
C LEU A 176 -1.96 -28.88 -9.22
N GLU A 177 -1.03 -29.79 -9.51
CA GLU A 177 0.42 -29.56 -9.29
C GLU A 177 0.95 -28.23 -9.85
N ARG A 178 0.33 -27.73 -10.93
CA ARG A 178 0.74 -26.52 -11.64
C ARG A 178 -0.28 -25.39 -11.62
N PHE A 179 -1.46 -25.60 -11.03
CA PHE A 179 -2.54 -24.63 -11.04
C PHE A 179 -2.86 -24.13 -9.63
N THR A 180 -2.79 -22.81 -9.44
CA THR A 180 -3.28 -22.14 -8.23
C THR A 180 -4.52 -21.33 -8.59
N LEU A 181 -5.64 -21.64 -7.95
CA LEU A 181 -6.83 -20.79 -8.00
C LEU A 181 -6.85 -19.93 -6.74
N SER A 182 -7.19 -18.66 -6.89
CA SER A 182 -7.38 -17.75 -5.77
C SER A 182 -8.56 -16.83 -5.98
N GLY A 183 -9.11 -16.32 -4.89
CA GLY A 183 -10.14 -15.29 -4.97
C GLY A 183 -10.76 -14.94 -3.63
N GLY A 184 -11.49 -13.82 -3.63
CA GLY A 184 -12.21 -13.37 -2.45
C GLY A 184 -12.68 -11.92 -2.54
N PRO A 185 -13.25 -11.39 -1.45
CA PRO A 185 -13.88 -10.08 -1.44
C PRO A 185 -12.88 -8.92 -1.55
N ARG A 186 -13.39 -7.79 -2.03
CA ARG A 186 -12.72 -6.49 -2.11
C ARG A 186 -13.63 -5.41 -1.54
N PHE A 187 -13.05 -4.46 -0.83
CA PHE A 187 -13.76 -3.28 -0.37
C PHE A 187 -12.85 -2.07 -0.37
N THR A 188 -13.35 -0.94 -0.87
CA THR A 188 -12.59 0.30 -0.95
C THR A 188 -13.32 1.42 -0.21
N LEU A 189 -12.57 2.15 0.60
CA LEU A 189 -12.96 3.42 1.20
C LEU A 189 -12.15 4.55 0.55
N GLU A 190 -12.82 5.65 0.23
CA GLU A 190 -12.16 6.86 -0.23
C GLU A 190 -12.68 8.05 0.57
N ASN A 191 -11.81 9.02 0.90
CA ASN A 191 -12.29 10.29 1.43
C ASN A 191 -12.76 11.22 0.29
N THR A 192 -13.45 12.31 0.64
CA THR A 192 -13.97 13.26 -0.36
C THR A 192 -12.89 13.83 -1.27
N LYS A 193 -11.67 14.03 -0.76
CA LYS A 193 -10.54 14.52 -1.56
C LYS A 193 -10.07 13.51 -2.61
N ALA A 194 -10.32 12.21 -2.41
CA ALA A 194 -10.05 11.16 -3.40
C ALA A 194 -11.21 11.02 -4.39
N THR A 195 -12.46 11.06 -3.92
CA THR A 195 -13.64 10.80 -4.78
C THR A 195 -14.06 12.01 -5.61
N ALA A 196 -14.07 13.22 -5.05
CA ALA A 196 -14.64 14.41 -5.68
C ALA A 196 -14.02 14.78 -7.05
N PRO A 197 -12.69 14.72 -7.25
CA PRO A 197 -12.07 15.06 -8.54
C PRO A 197 -12.60 14.22 -9.71
N TYR A 198 -13.00 12.97 -9.44
CA TYR A 198 -13.49 12.05 -10.45
C TYR A 198 -15.02 12.11 -10.60
N PHE A 199 -15.77 12.31 -9.52
CA PHE A 199 -17.23 12.09 -9.55
C PHE A 199 -18.09 13.35 -9.37
N SER A 200 -17.50 14.49 -8.99
CA SER A 200 -18.22 15.76 -8.90
C SER A 200 -18.44 16.40 -10.27
N ILE A 201 -19.50 17.20 -10.37
CA ILE A 201 -19.88 17.98 -11.55
C ILE A 201 -20.11 19.42 -11.11
N THR A 202 -19.25 20.33 -11.53
CA THR A 202 -19.34 21.76 -11.24
C THR A 202 -20.45 22.43 -12.05
N PRO A 203 -20.91 23.64 -11.68
CA PRO A 203 -21.90 24.40 -12.47
C PRO A 203 -21.50 24.61 -13.93
N ILE A 204 -20.22 24.89 -14.19
CA ILE A 204 -19.71 25.08 -15.56
C ILE A 204 -19.75 23.77 -16.34
N GLN A 205 -19.33 22.66 -15.70
CA GLN A 205 -19.41 21.33 -16.30
C GLN A 205 -20.85 20.88 -16.53
N ALA A 206 -21.78 21.23 -15.63
CA ALA A 206 -23.19 20.93 -15.77
C ALA A 206 -23.78 21.63 -17.00
N LEU A 207 -23.45 22.92 -17.21
CA LEU A 207 -23.87 23.66 -18.40
C LEU A 207 -23.27 23.08 -19.68
N ALA A 208 -21.98 22.71 -19.67
CA ALA A 208 -21.28 22.19 -20.84
C ALA A 208 -21.65 20.74 -21.20
N SER A 209 -22.00 19.93 -20.20
CA SER A 209 -22.31 18.51 -20.40
C SER A 209 -23.82 18.25 -20.46
N GLY A 210 -24.66 19.06 -19.84
CA GLY A 210 -26.09 18.77 -19.64
C GLY A 210 -26.38 17.80 -18.49
N LEU A 211 -25.37 17.45 -17.67
CA LEU A 211 -25.59 16.71 -16.42
C LEU A 211 -25.89 17.69 -15.27
N PRO A 212 -26.70 17.30 -14.26
CA PRO A 212 -26.93 18.15 -13.11
C PRO A 212 -25.66 18.33 -12.27
N VAL A 213 -25.55 19.48 -11.62
CA VAL A 213 -24.49 19.76 -10.64
C VAL A 213 -24.51 18.70 -9.55
N PHE A 214 -23.33 18.22 -9.17
CA PHE A 214 -23.21 17.15 -8.19
C PHE A 214 -21.92 17.28 -7.38
N ASP A 215 -22.03 17.03 -6.08
CA ASP A 215 -20.91 17.07 -5.15
C ASP A 215 -20.70 15.68 -4.55
N ALA A 216 -19.72 14.95 -5.12
CA ALA A 216 -19.41 13.61 -4.71
C ALA A 216 -18.68 13.62 -3.36
N LYS A 217 -19.27 12.92 -2.38
CA LYS A 217 -18.68 12.72 -1.05
C LYS A 217 -17.93 11.41 -0.97
N GLY A 218 -16.89 11.39 -0.12
CA GLY A 218 -16.20 10.16 0.26
C GLY A 218 -17.06 9.25 1.15
N GLY A 219 -16.51 8.09 1.49
CA GLY A 219 -17.11 7.04 2.28
C GLY A 219 -16.82 5.67 1.66
N ALA A 220 -17.78 4.75 1.77
CA ALA A 220 -17.74 3.50 1.03
C ALA A 220 -17.75 3.79 -0.47
N HIS A 221 -16.67 3.40 -1.14
CA HIS A 221 -16.40 3.73 -2.53
C HIS A 221 -16.76 2.58 -3.46
N SER A 222 -16.35 1.36 -3.11
CA SER A 222 -16.73 0.16 -3.86
C SER A 222 -16.76 -1.09 -2.98
N VAL A 223 -17.53 -2.09 -3.43
CA VAL A 223 -17.51 -3.45 -2.89
C VAL A 223 -17.46 -4.43 -4.06
N GLY A 224 -16.74 -5.53 -3.91
CA GLY A 224 -16.47 -6.42 -5.02
C GLY A 224 -15.89 -7.76 -4.62
N ALA A 225 -15.46 -8.51 -5.63
CA ALA A 225 -14.73 -9.75 -5.48
C ALA A 225 -13.82 -9.97 -6.69
N GLY A 226 -12.71 -10.63 -6.45
CA GLY A 226 -11.73 -11.01 -7.45
C GLY A 226 -11.51 -12.52 -7.49
N ALA A 227 -11.13 -13.02 -8.65
CA ALA A 227 -10.61 -14.38 -8.81
C ALA A 227 -9.43 -14.36 -9.77
N GLN A 228 -8.42 -15.19 -9.50
CA GLN A 228 -7.23 -15.33 -10.31
C GLN A 228 -6.88 -16.82 -10.45
N LEU A 229 -6.61 -17.21 -11.69
CA LEU A 229 -6.07 -18.52 -12.03
C LEU A 229 -4.63 -18.34 -12.47
N ARG A 230 -3.72 -19.02 -11.77
CA ARG A 230 -2.31 -19.08 -12.09
C ARG A 230 -1.94 -20.48 -12.58
N TYR A 231 -1.13 -20.53 -13.63
CA TYR A 231 -0.54 -21.73 -14.20
C TYR A 231 0.98 -21.58 -14.26
N GLN A 232 1.70 -22.43 -13.53
CA GLN A 232 3.16 -22.52 -13.59
C GLN A 232 3.57 -23.59 -14.59
N PHE A 233 4.08 -23.17 -15.75
CA PHE A 233 4.51 -24.11 -16.79
C PHE A 233 5.79 -24.84 -16.37
N ASP A 234 6.72 -24.11 -15.77
CA ASP A 234 7.95 -24.60 -15.14
C ASP A 234 8.30 -23.64 -13.97
N PRO A 235 9.36 -23.89 -13.17
CA PRO A 235 9.71 -23.06 -12.02
C PRO A 235 10.00 -21.58 -12.34
N GLN A 236 10.22 -21.26 -13.61
CA GLN A 236 10.59 -19.91 -14.06
C GLN A 236 9.43 -19.23 -14.78
N TRP A 237 8.56 -19.96 -15.48
CA TRP A 237 7.47 -19.40 -16.26
C TRP A 237 6.10 -19.53 -15.58
N GLU A 238 5.46 -18.38 -15.40
CA GLU A 238 4.09 -18.26 -14.92
C GLU A 238 3.19 -17.62 -15.99
N VAL A 239 1.99 -18.17 -16.16
CA VAL A 239 0.88 -17.50 -16.84
C VAL A 239 -0.25 -17.34 -15.84
N HIS A 240 -0.86 -16.17 -15.78
CA HIS A 240 -2.04 -15.96 -14.97
C HIS A 240 -3.14 -15.23 -15.72
N SER A 241 -4.37 -15.45 -15.29
CA SER A 241 -5.54 -14.71 -15.70
C SER A 241 -6.35 -14.31 -14.47
N TYR A 242 -7.07 -13.20 -14.55
CA TYR A 242 -7.89 -12.74 -13.46
C TYR A 242 -9.17 -12.06 -13.94
N VAL A 243 -10.16 -12.06 -13.06
CA VAL A 243 -11.38 -11.28 -13.17
C VAL A 243 -11.62 -10.57 -11.86
N GLU A 244 -11.90 -9.28 -11.93
CA GLU A 244 -12.25 -8.44 -10.79
C GLU A 244 -13.61 -7.80 -11.08
N TYR A 245 -14.56 -7.98 -10.18
CA TYR A 245 -15.84 -7.30 -10.22
C TYR A 245 -15.90 -6.32 -9.05
N GLU A 246 -16.30 -5.09 -9.33
CA GLU A 246 -16.59 -4.10 -8.31
C GLU A 246 -17.90 -3.38 -8.61
N ARG A 247 -18.64 -3.09 -7.56
CA ARG A 247 -19.81 -2.23 -7.59
C ARG A 247 -19.50 -0.96 -6.85
N LEU A 248 -19.58 0.17 -7.55
CA LEU A 248 -19.45 1.50 -6.97
C LEU A 248 -20.55 1.73 -5.94
N LEU A 249 -20.18 2.43 -4.86
CA LEU A 249 -21.01 2.82 -3.73
C LEU A 249 -20.93 4.34 -3.51
N GLY A 250 -21.64 4.83 -2.49
CA GLY A 250 -21.48 6.19 -1.98
C GLY A 250 -21.62 7.30 -3.03
N GLY A 251 -20.73 8.30 -2.96
CA GLY A 251 -20.71 9.43 -3.88
C GLY A 251 -20.43 9.03 -5.34
N ALA A 252 -19.55 8.06 -5.56
CA ALA A 252 -19.25 7.56 -6.89
C ALA A 252 -20.49 6.97 -7.58
N ALA A 253 -21.22 6.08 -6.91
CA ALA A 253 -22.43 5.45 -7.45
C ALA A 253 -23.59 6.42 -7.72
N LYS A 254 -23.63 7.53 -6.99
CA LYS A 254 -24.69 8.55 -7.08
C LYS A 254 -24.38 9.64 -8.10
N SER A 255 -23.14 9.70 -8.61
CA SER A 255 -22.75 10.70 -9.59
C SER A 255 -23.59 10.59 -10.87
N PRO A 256 -24.12 11.71 -11.40
CA PRO A 256 -24.84 11.72 -12.67
C PRO A 256 -24.03 11.20 -13.85
N LEU A 257 -22.69 11.29 -13.77
CA LEU A 257 -21.79 10.66 -14.73
C LEU A 257 -21.98 9.13 -14.74
N VAL A 258 -22.04 8.52 -13.56
CA VAL A 258 -22.22 7.07 -13.40
C VAL A 258 -23.66 6.64 -13.66
N THR A 259 -24.65 7.35 -13.13
CA THR A 259 -26.06 6.94 -13.27
C THR A 259 -26.63 7.22 -14.65
N GLY A 260 -26.20 8.32 -15.30
CA GLY A 260 -26.72 8.74 -16.61
C GLY A 260 -25.91 8.21 -17.78
N ARG A 261 -24.58 8.17 -17.67
CA ARG A 261 -23.67 7.86 -18.79
C ARG A 261 -22.76 6.67 -18.54
N GLY A 262 -22.86 6.08 -17.35
CA GLY A 262 -21.90 5.11 -16.82
C GLY A 262 -22.56 3.87 -16.27
N SER A 263 -21.78 3.04 -15.61
CA SER A 263 -22.27 1.87 -14.88
C SER A 263 -21.72 1.88 -13.47
N ARG A 264 -22.53 1.47 -12.50
CA ARG A 264 -22.05 1.20 -11.14
C ARG A 264 -21.28 -0.11 -11.07
N ASN A 265 -21.59 -1.05 -11.95
CA ASN A 265 -20.95 -2.35 -12.01
C ASN A 265 -19.78 -2.25 -12.97
N GLN A 266 -18.60 -2.57 -12.49
CA GLN A 266 -17.34 -2.50 -13.22
C GLN A 266 -16.73 -3.89 -13.18
N VAL A 267 -16.23 -4.34 -14.31
CA VAL A 267 -15.56 -5.63 -14.45
C VAL A 267 -14.20 -5.35 -15.06
N THR A 268 -13.16 -5.99 -14.59
CA THR A 268 -11.84 -5.97 -15.20
C THR A 268 -11.43 -7.42 -15.43
N ILE A 269 -10.91 -7.71 -16.62
CA ILE A 269 -10.40 -9.05 -16.98
C ILE A 269 -8.99 -8.86 -17.48
N GLY A 270 -8.03 -9.62 -16.96
CA GLY A 270 -6.65 -9.56 -17.39
C GLY A 270 -6.01 -10.92 -17.60
N ILE A 271 -4.96 -10.91 -18.41
CA ILE A 271 -4.08 -12.06 -18.63
C ILE A 271 -2.64 -11.56 -18.71
N GLY A 272 -1.72 -12.32 -18.15
CA GLY A 272 -0.31 -11.97 -18.11
C GLY A 272 0.58 -13.21 -18.09
N ALA A 273 1.83 -13.00 -18.50
CA ALA A 273 2.89 -13.99 -18.37
C ALA A 273 4.12 -13.34 -17.76
N SER A 274 4.82 -14.09 -16.92
CA SER A 274 6.04 -13.64 -16.26
C SER A 274 7.10 -14.73 -16.20
N TYR A 275 8.35 -14.28 -16.11
CA TYR A 275 9.54 -15.09 -16.02
C TYR A 275 10.36 -14.69 -14.80
N SER A 276 10.76 -15.69 -14.01
CA SER A 276 11.49 -15.53 -12.76
C SER A 276 12.90 -16.11 -12.87
N PHE A 277 13.89 -15.37 -12.38
CA PHE A 277 15.29 -15.78 -12.37
C PHE A 277 16.04 -15.23 -11.16
N ASP A 278 17.03 -15.98 -10.69
CA ASP A 278 17.83 -15.61 -9.53
C ASP A 278 19.03 -14.75 -9.92
N VAL A 279 19.30 -13.74 -9.10
CA VAL A 279 20.39 -12.78 -9.23
C VAL A 279 21.12 -12.71 -7.88
N ARG A 280 22.44 -12.84 -7.90
CA ARG A 280 23.28 -12.65 -6.72
C ARG A 280 23.73 -11.20 -6.65
N VAL A 281 23.39 -10.52 -5.56
CA VAL A 281 23.87 -9.16 -5.26
C VAL A 281 25.06 -9.28 -4.29
N PRO A 282 26.28 -8.87 -4.70
CA PRO A 282 27.49 -8.97 -3.90
C PRO A 282 27.45 -8.06 -2.66
#